data_AF-A0AAV6K033-F1
#
_entry.id   AF-A0AAV6K033-F1
#
_cell.length_a   1.000
_cell.length_b   1.000
_cell.length_c   1.000
_cell.angle_alpha   90.00
_cell.angle_beta   90.00
_cell.angle_gamma   90.00
#
_symmetry.space_group_name_H-M   'P 1'
#
loop_
_entity.id
_entity.type
_entity.pdbx_description
1 polymer ?
#
loop_
_entity_poly.entity_id
_entity_poly.type
_entity_poly.pdbx_seq_one_letter_code
_entity_poly.pdbx_strand_id
1 'polypeptide(L)'
;MNNIDRGVLAFTDEIAWACTHKAGPSLAHLVFRLSLAASMYWIWRERNLRIFQHQRKVVRGLSSQIEEEVRACFVSFQGVKKTVVNSRIVQKWRVPARIFALCR
;
A
#
# COMPACT_ATOMS: atom_id res chain seq x y z
N MET A 1 -0.75 5.71 -5.39
CA MET A 1 -0.63 5.19 -6.77
C MET A 1 0.38 6.05 -7.51
N ASN A 2 1.59 6.21 -6.99
CA ASN A 2 2.78 5.32 -6.99
C ASN A 2 3.76 5.58 -8.15
N ASN A 3 3.43 6.52 -9.07
CA ASN A 3 4.35 7.04 -10.10
C ASN A 3 5.05 5.92 -10.87
N ILE A 4 4.27 4.99 -11.42
CA ILE A 4 4.76 3.89 -12.25
C ILE A 4 4.37 4.26 -13.67
N ASP A 5 5.35 4.76 -14.44
CA ASP A 5 5.18 5.15 -15.84
C ASP A 5 5.86 4.11 -16.73
N ARG A 6 5.28 2.90 -16.75
CA ARG A 6 5.73 1.79 -17.61
C ARG A 6 4.58 0.85 -17.93
N GLY A 7 4.75 0.03 -18.96
CA GLY A 7 3.82 -1.04 -19.30
C GLY A 7 3.69 -2.10 -18.21
N VAL A 8 2.57 -2.84 -18.26
CA VAL A 8 2.30 -4.00 -17.39
C VAL A 8 3.28 -5.12 -17.74
N LEU A 9 3.99 -5.63 -16.74
CA LEU A 9 4.92 -6.75 -16.89
C LEU A 9 4.26 -8.07 -16.44
N ALA A 10 4.93 -9.19 -16.73
CA ALA A 10 4.57 -10.45 -16.10
C ALA A 10 4.74 -10.33 -14.57
N PHE A 11 3.96 -11.09 -13.80
CA PHE A 11 3.94 -10.95 -12.34
C PHE A 11 5.32 -11.11 -11.69
N THR A 12 6.13 -12.06 -12.14
CA THR A 12 7.51 -12.25 -11.65
C THR A 12 8.37 -11.01 -11.87
N ASP A 13 8.22 -10.38 -13.04
CA ASP A 13 8.97 -9.18 -13.42
C ASP A 13 8.46 -7.95 -12.68
N GLU A 14 7.15 -7.87 -12.40
CA GLU A 14 6.55 -6.86 -11.51
C GLU A 14 7.16 -6.93 -10.11
N ILE A 15 7.31 -8.13 -9.55
CA ILE A 15 7.92 -8.32 -8.22
C ILE A 15 9.41 -8.01 -8.25
N ALA A 16 10.15 -8.48 -9.26
CA ALA A 16 11.57 -8.17 -9.40
C ALA A 16 11.80 -6.66 -9.53
N TRP A 17 10.98 -5.97 -10.32
CA TRP A 17 11.01 -4.52 -10.45
C TRP A 17 10.69 -3.82 -9.13
N ALA A 18 9.66 -4.27 -8.41
CA ALA A 18 9.30 -3.72 -7.11
C ALA A 18 10.44 -3.85 -6.09
N CYS A 19 11.07 -5.03 -6.03
CA CYS A 19 12.21 -5.30 -5.16
C CYS A 19 13.42 -4.42 -5.50
N THR A 20 13.66 -4.13 -6.77
CA THR A 20 14.80 -3.31 -7.20
C THR A 20 14.54 -1.81 -7.04
N HIS A 21 13.34 -1.32 -7.35
CA HIS A 21 13.05 0.11 -7.45
C HIS A 21 12.31 0.70 -6.24
N LYS A 22 11.73 -0.15 -5.37
CA LYS A 22 10.90 0.29 -4.23
C LYS A 22 11.43 -0.23 -2.88
N ALA A 23 12.74 -0.50 -2.79
CA ALA A 23 13.40 -1.00 -1.57
C ALA A 23 13.92 0.08 -0.61
N GLY A 24 13.94 1.36 -1.01
CA GLY A 24 14.51 2.43 -0.17
C GLY A 24 13.69 2.78 1.09
N PRO A 25 14.24 3.60 1.99
CA PRO A 25 13.60 3.97 3.26
C PRO A 25 12.56 5.10 3.14
N SER A 26 12.30 5.62 1.93
CA SER A 26 11.35 6.71 1.74
C SER A 26 9.94 6.29 2.13
N LEU A 27 9.13 7.25 2.59
CA LEU A 27 7.72 7.01 2.91
C LEU A 27 6.96 6.45 1.70
N ALA A 28 7.27 6.92 0.50
CA ALA A 28 6.68 6.42 -0.73
C ALA A 28 6.98 4.93 -0.96
N HIS A 29 8.22 4.49 -0.70
CA HIS A 29 8.62 3.09 -0.81
C HIS A 29 7.96 2.22 0.26
N LEU A 30 7.86 2.72 1.50
CA LEU A 30 7.17 2.02 2.59
C LEU A 30 5.69 1.81 2.27
N VAL A 31 4.98 2.87 1.88
CA VAL A 31 3.56 2.81 1.52
C VAL A 31 3.34 1.93 0.29
N PHE A 32 4.25 1.93 -0.68
CA PHE A 32 4.21 1.03 -1.82
C PHE A 32 4.28 -0.44 -1.39
N ARG A 33 5.29 -0.80 -0.57
CA ARG A 33 5.46 -2.18 -0.08
C ARG A 33 4.27 -2.65 0.76
N LEU A 34 3.75 -1.77 1.61
CA LEU A 34 2.54 -2.01 2.38
C LEU A 34 1.33 -2.27 1.48
N SER A 35 1.15 -1.45 0.44
CA SER A 35 0.07 -1.63 -0.55
C SER A 35 0.18 -2.96 -1.29
N LEU A 36 1.40 -3.35 -1.67
CA LEU A 36 1.66 -4.62 -2.36
C LEU A 36 1.35 -5.81 -1.46
N ALA A 37 1.84 -5.79 -0.21
CA ALA A 37 1.59 -6.84 0.77
C ALA A 37 0.10 -7.01 1.08
N ALA A 38 -0.61 -5.90 1.35
CA ALA A 38 -2.05 -5.92 1.58
C ALA A 38 -2.80 -6.49 0.36
N SER A 39 -2.45 -6.06 -0.86
CA SER A 39 -3.09 -6.55 -2.08
C SER A 39 -2.90 -8.06 -2.25
N MET A 40 -1.68 -8.57 -2.09
CA MET A 40 -1.38 -10.00 -2.19
C MET A 40 -2.18 -10.81 -1.17
N TYR A 41 -2.21 -10.35 0.09
CA TYR A 41 -2.95 -11.00 1.16
C TYR A 41 -4.44 -11.08 0.85
N TRP A 42 -5.05 -9.94 0.47
CA TRP A 42 -6.48 -9.88 0.20
C TRP A 42 -6.89 -10.67 -1.05
N ILE A 43 -6.06 -10.70 -2.10
CA ILE A 43 -6.28 -11.54 -3.29
C ILE A 43 -6.20 -13.02 -2.93
N TRP A 44 -5.16 -13.42 -2.18
CA TRP A 44 -5.02 -14.80 -1.72
C TRP A 44 -6.19 -15.23 -0.84
N ARG A 45 -6.60 -14.38 0.11
CA ARG A 45 -7.74 -14.62 0.99
C ARG A 45 -9.04 -14.79 0.19
N GLU A 46 -9.31 -13.90 -0.76
CA GLU A 46 -10.49 -13.99 -1.62
C GLU A 46 -10.50 -15.27 -2.47
N ARG A 47 -9.34 -15.68 -3.02
CA ARG A 47 -9.22 -16.95 -3.75
C ARG A 47 -9.57 -18.14 -2.85
N ASN A 48 -9.07 -18.17 -1.63
CA ASN A 48 -9.38 -19.24 -0.68
C ASN A 48 -10.85 -19.26 -0.27
N LEU A 49 -11.46 -18.10 -0.03
CA LEU A 49 -12.90 -18.00 0.27
C LEU A 49 -13.77 -18.55 -0.87
N ARG A 50 -13.37 -18.31 -2.13
CA ARG A 50 -14.09 -18.86 -3.29
C ARG A 50 -13.98 -20.38 -3.40
N ILE A 51 -12.78 -20.92 -3.18
CA ILE A 51 -12.51 -22.36 -3.32
C ILE A 51 -13.16 -23.15 -2.19
N PHE A 52 -13.01 -22.68 -0.94
CA PHE A 52 -13.37 -23.48 0.24
C PHE A 52 -14.70 -23.09 0.89
N GLN A 53 -15.23 -21.90 0.60
CA GLN A 53 -16.48 -21.42 1.21
C GLN A 53 -17.54 -21.00 0.18
N HIS A 54 -17.22 -21.10 -1.12
CA HIS A 54 -18.06 -20.63 -2.23
C HIS A 54 -18.57 -19.19 -2.09
N GLN A 55 -17.85 -18.36 -1.31
CA GLN A 55 -18.14 -16.95 -1.15
C GLN A 55 -17.39 -16.12 -2.19
N ARG A 56 -18.05 -15.12 -2.75
CA ARG A 56 -17.44 -14.18 -3.71
C ARG A 56 -17.74 -12.75 -3.31
N LYS A 57 -16.70 -11.95 -3.17
CA LYS A 57 -16.84 -10.51 -2.97
C LYS A 57 -16.91 -9.76 -4.30
N VAL A 58 -17.62 -8.64 -4.28
CA VAL A 58 -17.59 -7.65 -5.37
C VAL A 58 -16.22 -6.97 -5.37
N VAL A 59 -15.64 -6.80 -6.56
CA VAL A 59 -14.29 -6.23 -6.74
C VAL A 59 -14.11 -4.90 -6.01
N ARG A 60 -15.10 -4.00 -6.09
CA ARG A 60 -15.08 -2.72 -5.36
C ARG A 60 -14.90 -2.90 -3.86
N GLY A 61 -15.60 -3.87 -3.26
CA GLY A 61 -15.48 -4.18 -1.84
C GLY A 61 -14.07 -4.66 -1.47
N LEU A 62 -13.43 -5.45 -2.34
CA LEU A 62 -12.06 -5.90 -2.14
C LEU A 62 -11.06 -4.74 -2.21
N SER A 63 -11.21 -3.84 -3.20
CA SER A 63 -10.35 -2.66 -3.31
C SER A 63 -10.45 -1.76 -2.09
N SER A 64 -11.66 -1.49 -1.59
CA SER A 64 -11.85 -0.70 -0.36
C SER A 64 -11.25 -1.38 0.87
N GLN A 65 -11.31 -2.71 0.97
CA GLN A 65 -10.67 -3.45 2.07
C GLN A 65 -9.14 -3.34 2.02
N ILE A 66 -8.55 -3.41 0.85
CA ILE A 66 -7.10 -3.23 0.67
C ILE A 66 -6.70 -1.80 1.06
N GLU A 67 -7.41 -0.79 0.56
CA GLU A 67 -7.09 0.62 0.87
C GLU A 67 -7.20 0.90 2.37
N GLU A 68 -8.23 0.38 3.02
CA GLU A 68 -8.44 0.57 4.46
C GLU A 68 -7.38 -0.14 5.28
N GLU A 69 -6.97 -1.37 4.92
CA GLU A 69 -5.88 -2.10 5.58
C GLU A 69 -4.56 -1.30 5.50
N VAL A 70 -4.22 -0.80 4.30
CA VAL A 70 -3.03 0.02 4.10
C VAL A 70 -3.11 1.30 4.93
N ARG A 71 -4.27 1.97 4.96
CA ARG A 71 -4.46 3.17 5.76
C ARG A 71 -4.31 2.88 7.25
N ALA A 72 -4.91 1.81 7.76
CA ALA A 72 -4.83 1.42 9.17
C ALA A 72 -3.39 1.18 9.60
N CYS A 73 -2.61 0.45 8.80
CA CYS A 73 -1.18 0.27 9.04
C CYS A 73 -0.40 1.58 8.90
N PHE A 74 -0.73 2.44 7.94
CA PHE A 74 0.00 3.70 7.76
C PHE A 74 -0.26 4.68 8.92
N VAL A 75 -1.45 4.66 9.53
CA VAL A 75 -1.78 5.48 10.70
C VAL A 75 -0.94 5.12 11.94
N SER A 76 -0.39 3.90 12.03
CA SER A 76 0.45 3.50 13.15
C SER A 76 1.90 3.99 13.04
N PHE A 77 2.29 4.57 11.90
CA PHE A 77 3.65 5.07 11.70
C PHE A 77 3.91 6.29 12.59
N GLN A 78 5.15 6.44 13.04
CA GLN A 78 5.62 7.54 13.89
C GLN A 78 6.94 8.09 13.35
N GLY A 79 7.25 9.34 13.69
CA GLY A 79 8.54 9.94 13.36
C GLY A 79 8.75 10.21 11.87
N VAL A 80 7.67 10.33 11.09
CA VAL A 80 7.78 10.63 9.65
C VAL A 80 8.31 12.06 9.48
N LYS A 81 9.40 12.24 8.74
CA LYS A 81 9.93 13.59 8.44
C LYS A 81 8.89 14.41 7.68
N LYS A 82 8.56 15.60 8.17
CA LYS A 82 7.65 16.52 7.48
C LYS A 82 8.37 17.16 6.29
N THR A 83 7.99 16.74 5.08
CA THR A 83 8.45 17.32 3.80
C THR A 83 7.23 17.56 2.91
N VAL A 84 7.36 18.36 1.85
CA VAL A 84 6.25 18.59 0.89
C VAL A 84 5.78 17.25 0.27
N VAL A 85 6.73 16.39 -0.10
CA VAL A 85 6.44 15.07 -0.68
C VAL A 85 5.69 14.17 0.32
N ASN A 86 6.19 14.06 1.56
CA ASN A 86 5.55 13.24 2.58
C ASN A 86 4.17 13.80 2.95
N SER A 87 4.01 15.11 3.03
CA SER A 87 2.73 15.77 3.31
C SER A 87 1.68 15.45 2.24
N ARG A 88 2.06 15.47 0.96
CA ARG A 88 1.16 15.06 -0.14
C ARG A 88 0.75 13.58 -0.03
N ILE A 89 1.67 12.69 0.34
CA ILE A 89 1.38 11.26 0.53
C ILE A 89 0.39 11.07 1.69
N VAL A 90 0.66 11.69 2.84
CA VAL A 90 -0.19 11.62 4.04
C VAL A 90 -1.60 12.15 3.76
N GLN A 91 -1.71 13.29 3.07
CA GLN A 91 -2.99 13.86 2.66
C GLN A 91 -3.74 12.92 1.69
N LYS A 92 -3.05 12.37 0.69
CA LYS A 92 -3.65 11.44 -0.28
C LYS A 92 -4.23 10.19 0.39
N TRP A 93 -3.55 9.68 1.42
CA TRP A 93 -3.99 8.54 2.20
C TRP A 93 -4.91 8.89 3.38
N ARG A 94 -5.27 10.18 3.55
CA ARG A 94 -6.14 10.66 4.63
C ARG A 94 -5.63 10.25 6.02
N VAL A 95 -4.31 10.25 6.21
CA VAL A 95 -3.67 9.90 7.49
C VAL A 95 -3.55 11.17 8.36
N PRO A 96 -3.80 11.10 9.69
CA PRO A 96 -3.69 12.26 10.57
C PRO A 96 -2.25 12.78 10.67
N ALA A 97 -2.09 14.10 10.83
CA ALA A 97 -0.77 14.75 10.89
C ALA A 97 0.11 14.32 12.09
N ARG A 98 -0.45 13.61 13.07
CA ARG A 98 0.28 13.08 14.24
C ARG A 98 1.44 12.16 13.91
N ILE A 99 1.46 11.58 12.70
CA ILE A 99 2.54 10.69 12.26
C ILE A 99 3.85 11.45 11.99
N PHE A 100 3.78 12.77 11.81
CA PHE A 100 4.96 13.59 11.60
C PHE A 100 5.75 13.72 12.90
N ALA A 101 7.08 13.67 12.78
CA ALA A 101 7.93 14.03 13.91
C ALA A 101 7.68 15.49 14.32
N LEU A 102 7.59 15.74 15.63
CA LEU A 102 7.74 17.09 16.15
C LEU A 102 9.17 17.53 15.84
N CYS A 103 9.34 18.67 15.16
CA CYS A 103 10.65 19.31 15.10
C CYS A 103 11.05 19.64 16.55
N ARG A 104 12.03 18.92 17.09
CA ARG A 104 12.83 19.39 18.23
C ARG A 104 14.05 20.11 17.68
#